data_AF-A0A938WYI7-F1
#
_entry.id   AF-A0A938WYI7-F1
#
_cell.length_a   1.000
_cell.length_b   1.000
_cell.length_c   1.000
_cell.angle_alpha   90.00
_cell.angle_beta   90.00
_cell.angle_gamma   90.00
#
_symmetry.space_group_name_H-M   'P 1'
#
loop_
_entity.id
_entity.type
_entity.pdbx_description
1 polymer ?
#
loop_
_entity_poly.entity_id
_entity_poly.type
_entity_poly.pdbx_seq_one_letter_code
_entity_poly.pdbx_strand_id
1 'polypeptide(L)' 'MIELSIDWKSASGESWGSGNFGTLPEGWRPCMKVTGTWSGRDAASQRQIIVETSGVIRYSNMGGGQNSGGFNATIHFIAA' A
#
# COMPACT_ATOMS: atom_id res chain seq x y z
N MET A 1 -17.71 -2.00 -5.80
CA MET A 1 -16.55 -2.67 -5.16
C MET A 1 -15.39 -2.59 -6.13
N ILE A 2 -14.22 -2.17 -5.68
CA ILE A 2 -13.00 -2.04 -6.48
C ILE A 2 -11.96 -3.02 -5.97
N GLU A 3 -11.23 -3.63 -6.90
CA GLU A 3 -9.99 -4.33 -6.65
C GLU A 3 -8.83 -3.45 -7.16
N LEU A 4 -7.86 -3.20 -6.30
CA LEU A 4 -6.63 -2.50 -6.63
C LEU A 4 -5.46 -3.47 -6.51
N SER A 5 -4.85 -3.79 -7.65
CA SER A 5 -3.63 -4.60 -7.73
C SER A 5 -2.41 -3.70 -7.90
N ILE A 6 -1.42 -3.90 -7.05
CA ILE A 6 -0.18 -3.11 -6.98
C ILE A 6 0.98 -4.02 -7.34
N ASP A 7 1.77 -3.60 -8.34
CA ASP A 7 3.07 -4.16 -8.67
C ASP A 7 4.10 -3.04 -8.55
N TRP A 8 4.91 -3.07 -7.50
CA TRP A 8 5.81 -1.98 -7.15
C TRP A 8 7.27 -2.39 -7.26
N LYS A 9 8.05 -1.61 -8.00
CA LYS A 9 9.43 -1.97 -8.40
C LYS A 9 10.45 -1.97 -7.26
N SER A 10 10.30 -1.08 -6.28
CA SER A 10 11.28 -0.93 -5.20
C SER A 10 10.70 -0.24 -3.97
N ALA A 11 11.04 -0.71 -2.78
CA ALA A 11 10.59 -0.14 -1.51
C ALA A 11 11.71 0.56 -0.74
N SER A 12 11.34 1.37 0.26
CA SER A 12 12.28 1.82 1.28
C SER A 12 12.75 0.63 2.11
N GLY A 13 14.06 0.55 2.35
CA GLY A 13 14.69 -0.42 3.26
C GLY A 13 14.74 0.06 4.72
N GLU A 14 14.20 1.24 5.02
CA GLU A 14 14.15 1.76 6.39
C GLU A 14 13.01 1.12 7.18
N SER A 15 13.24 0.84 8.46
CA SER A 15 12.28 0.17 9.36
C SER A 15 10.89 0.83 9.39
N TRP A 16 10.84 2.17 9.32
CA TRP A 16 9.61 2.97 9.31
C TRP A 16 9.50 3.85 8.05
N GLY A 17 10.15 3.42 6.96
CA GLY A 17 10.09 4.07 5.67
C GLY A 17 8.69 4.02 5.05
N SER A 18 8.50 4.77 3.97
CA SER A 18 7.24 4.81 3.22
C SER A 18 7.47 5.05 1.74
N GLY A 19 6.42 4.88 0.96
CA GLY A 19 6.40 5.27 -0.45
C GLY A 19 4.99 5.51 -0.95
N ASN A 20 4.88 6.27 -2.04
CA ASN A 20 3.62 6.69 -2.63
C ASN A 20 3.47 6.05 -4.02
N PHE A 21 2.31 5.46 -4.30
CA PHE A 21 2.01 4.83 -5.59
C PHE A 21 1.31 5.79 -6.56
N GLY A 22 0.68 6.85 -6.03
CA GLY A 22 -0.06 7.85 -6.79
C GLY A 22 -1.40 8.21 -6.15
N THR A 23 -2.29 8.78 -6.97
CA THR A 23 -3.63 9.21 -6.55
C THR A 23 -4.68 8.62 -7.49
N LEU A 24 -5.71 7.99 -6.92
CA LEU A 24 -6.85 7.46 -7.66
C LEU A 24 -7.71 8.59 -8.26
N PRO A 25 -8.24 8.41 -9.48
CA PRO A 25 -9.28 9.27 -10.04
C PRO A 25 -10.53 9.29 -9.16
N GLU A 26 -11.31 10.37 -9.21
CA GLU A 26 -12.43 10.62 -8.28
C GLU A 26 -13.43 9.46 -8.16
N GLY A 27 -13.90 8.90 -9.28
CA GLY A 27 -14.84 7.76 -9.26
C GLY A 27 -14.27 6.43 -8.74
N TRP A 28 -12.99 6.40 -8.38
CA TRP A 28 -12.29 5.21 -7.86
C TRP A 28 -11.88 5.37 -6.40
N ARG A 29 -12.09 6.55 -5.81
CA ARG A 29 -11.66 6.84 -4.44
C ARG A 29 -12.53 6.09 -3.43
N PRO A 30 -11.96 5.63 -2.31
CA PRO A 30 -12.73 4.90 -1.32
C PRO A 30 -13.66 5.85 -0.54
N CYS A 31 -14.82 5.35 -0.12
CA CYS A 31 -15.77 6.09 0.74
C CYS A 31 -15.22 6.39 2.15
N MET A 32 -14.22 5.64 2.60
CA MET A 32 -13.54 5.80 3.88
C MET A 32 -12.05 5.43 3.72
N LYS A 33 -11.19 5.82 4.66
CA LYS A 33 -9.80 5.39 4.64
C LYS A 33 -9.73 3.86 4.74
N VAL A 34 -8.92 3.25 3.87
CA VAL A 34 -8.72 1.81 3.80
C VAL A 34 -7.30 1.47 4.18
N THR A 35 -7.12 0.50 5.06
CA THR A 35 -5.82 -0.07 5.42
C THR A 35 -5.79 -1.55 5.08
N GLY A 36 -4.83 -1.96 4.25
CA GLY A 36 -4.56 -3.35 3.96
C GLY A 36 -3.79 -4.02 5.08
N THR A 37 -3.88 -5.35 5.14
CA THR A 37 -2.99 -6.17 5.98
C THR A 37 -1.54 -6.03 5.55
N TRP A 38 -0.60 -6.38 6.44
CA TRP A 38 0.82 -6.30 6.15
C TRP A 38 1.20 -7.26 5.01
N SER A 39 1.78 -6.68 3.96
CA SER A 39 2.27 -7.36 2.77
C SER A 39 3.80 -7.47 2.80
N GLY A 40 4.33 -8.58 2.31
CA GLY A 40 5.75 -8.94 2.44
C GLY A 40 5.91 -10.42 2.79
N ARG A 41 5.70 -11.30 1.80
CA ARG A 41 5.90 -12.76 1.97
C ARG A 41 7.39 -13.14 2.01
N ASP A 42 8.26 -12.21 2.39
CA ASP A 42 9.70 -12.39 2.47
C ASP A 42 10.19 -12.60 3.92
N ALA A 43 9.26 -12.75 4.88
CA ALA A 43 9.51 -12.96 6.31
C ALA A 43 10.38 -11.87 6.97
N ALA A 44 10.63 -10.78 6.27
CA ALA A 44 11.40 -9.63 6.74
C ALA A 44 10.51 -8.40 6.71
N SER A 45 9.96 -8.10 5.54
CA SER A 45 9.25 -6.86 5.31
C SER A 45 7.80 -6.91 5.78
N GLN A 46 7.33 -5.80 6.32
CA GLN A 46 5.97 -5.64 6.81
C GLN A 46 5.44 -4.32 6.30
N ARG A 47 4.66 -4.35 5.22
CA ARG A 47 4.18 -3.14 4.54
C ARG A 47 2.67 -3.02 4.63
N GLN A 48 2.19 -2.00 5.30
CA GLN A 48 0.78 -1.65 5.32
C GLN A 48 0.45 -0.80 4.10
N ILE A 49 -0.51 -1.26 3.28
CA ILE A 49 -1.06 -0.46 2.17
C ILE A 49 -2.16 0.44 2.70
N ILE A 50 -2.18 1.69 2.27
CA ILE A 50 -3.11 2.71 2.74
C ILE A 50 -3.70 3.43 1.54
N VAL A 51 -5.02 3.45 1.46
CA VAL A 51 -5.78 4.23 0.48
C VAL A 51 -6.56 5.29 1.24
N GLU A 52 -6.16 6.55 1.11
CA GLU A 52 -6.83 7.68 1.74
C GLU A 52 -8.09 8.05 0.93
N THR A 53 -9.08 8.71 1.57
CA THR A 53 -10.31 9.17 0.89
C THR A 53 -10.05 10.18 -0.23
N SER A 54 -8.90 10.88 -0.18
CA SER A 54 -8.41 11.73 -1.27
C SER A 54 -7.98 10.96 -2.51
N GLY A 55 -7.95 9.63 -2.44
CA GLY A 55 -7.43 8.75 -3.49
C GLY A 55 -5.92 8.49 -3.39
N VAL A 56 -5.19 9.17 -2.49
CA VAL A 56 -3.75 8.93 -2.32
C VAL A 56 -3.52 7.49 -1.86
N ILE A 57 -2.67 6.78 -2.59
CA ILE A 57 -2.30 5.39 -2.33
C ILE A 57 -0.83 5.37 -1.91
N ARG A 58 -0.55 4.76 -0.77
CA ARG A 58 0.81 4.68 -0.22
C ARG A 58 1.02 3.38 0.54
N TYR A 59 2.28 3.08 0.84
CA TYR A 59 2.62 2.09 1.84
C TYR A 59 3.43 2.70 2.98
N SER A 60 3.36 2.06 4.14
CA SER A 60 4.22 2.33 5.29
C SER A 60 4.84 1.02 5.77
N ASN A 61 6.15 1.02 5.99
CA ASN A 61 6.86 -0.07 6.65
C ASN A 61 6.50 -0.07 8.15
N MET A 62 6.38 -1.26 8.74
CA MET A 62 5.89 -1.46 10.11
C MET A 62 6.97 -2.02 11.05
N GLY A 63 8.10 -1.31 11.14
CA GLY A 63 9.22 -1.70 12.00
C GLY A 63 10.02 -2.88 11.45
N GLY A 64 10.94 -3.42 12.24
CA GLY A 64 11.77 -4.56 11.85
C GLY A 64 12.72 -4.30 10.67
N GLY A 65 13.25 -5.38 10.08
CA GLY A 65 14.07 -5.32 8.88
C GLY A 65 13.21 -5.16 7.63
N GLN A 66 13.66 -4.38 6.64
CA GLN A 66 12.89 -4.12 5.41
C GLN A 66 13.77 -4.31 4.18
N ASN A 67 13.25 -5.06 3.21
CA ASN A 67 13.91 -5.19 1.92
C ASN A 67 13.63 -3.97 1.03
N SER A 68 14.56 -3.62 0.15
CA SER A 68 14.39 -2.54 -0.84
C SER A 68 13.85 -3.01 -2.19
N GLY A 69 13.64 -4.33 -2.34
CA GLY A 69 13.15 -4.96 -3.56
C GLY A 69 11.69 -4.64 -3.88
N GLY A 70 11.25 -5.13 -5.03
CA GLY A 70 9.86 -5.01 -5.47
C GLY A 70 8.91 -5.89 -4.65
N PHE A 71 7.63 -5.54 -4.67
CA PHE A 71 6.58 -6.31 -4.00
C PHE A 71 5.23 -6.12 -4.68
N ASN A 72 4.33 -7.06 -4.40
CA ASN A 72 2.96 -7.04 -4.87
C ASN A 72 1.98 -6.99 -3.71
N ALA A 73 0.84 -6.34 -3.93
CA ALA A 73 -0.28 -6.34 -3.00
C ALA A 73 -1.60 -6.22 -3.76
N THR A 74 -2.66 -6.81 -3.21
CA THR A 74 -4.03 -6.64 -3.68
C THR A 74 -4.88 -6.19 -2.51
N ILE A 75 -5.70 -5.16 -2.72
CA ILE A 75 -6.65 -4.65 -1.74
C ILE A 75 -8.01 -4.43 -2.39
N HIS A 76 -9.07 -4.71 -1.64
CA HIS A 76 -10.45 -4.46 -2.08
C HIS A 76 -11.10 -3.43 -1.18
N PHE A 77 -11.90 -2.55 -1.77
CA PHE A 77 -12.67 -1.56 -1.02
C PHE A 77 -13.92 -1.10 -1.76
N ILE A 78 -14.78 -0.36 -1.05
CA ILE A 78 -15.97 0.26 -1.61
C ILE A 78 -15.63 1.70 -1.99
N ALA A 79 -15.78 2.01 -3.29
CA ALA A 79 -15.65 3.36 -3.80
C ALA A 79 -16.83 4.23 -3.35
N ALA A 80 -16.59 5.54 -3.26
CA ALA A 80 -17.62 6.55 -2.99
C ALA A 80 -18.54 6.78 -4.20
#